data_AF-A0A7S3X9J9-F1
#
_entry.id   AF-A0A7S3X9J9-F1
#
_cell.length_a   1.000
_cell.length_b   1.000
_cell.length_c   1.000
_cell.angle_alpha   90.00
_cell.angle_beta   90.00
_cell.angle_gamma   90.00
#
_symmetry.space_group_name_H-M   'P 1'
#
loop_
_entity.id
_entity.type
_entity.pdbx_description
1 polymer ?
#
loop_
_entity_poly.entity_id
_entity_poly.type
_entity_poly.pdbx_seq_one_letter_code
_entity_poly.pdbx_strand_id
1 'polypeptide(L)'
;TTVCIVYAALMSLLLLALQCPFWHLFFVTTFLLNYIPEVGPIVSALLMVPAVIFNGHLTLEQRQWNTLWLVIFGSLFKIITANIIEVRMYATRGGQFMRMHPVILMALMMLCDALLGLTGMFMAIPIMAAMKYFMVA
;
A
#
# COMPACT_ATOMS: atom_id res chain seq x y z
N THR A 1 2.88 11.63 3.38
CA THR A 1 1.61 12.38 3.53
C THR A 1 0.94 12.66 2.18
N THR A 2 1.58 13.38 1.24
CA THR A 2 0.94 13.72 -0.07
C THR A 2 0.51 12.49 -0.88
N VAL A 3 1.37 11.47 -0.98
CA VAL A 3 1.06 10.20 -1.65
C VAL A 3 -0.12 9.48 -0.99
N CYS A 4 -0.17 9.50 0.34
CA CYS A 4 -1.24 8.88 1.14
C CYS A 4 -2.60 9.54 0.85
N ILE A 5 -2.64 10.88 0.77
CA ILE A 5 -3.85 11.65 0.45
C ILE A 5 -4.33 11.34 -0.97
N VAL A 6 -3.42 11.35 -1.95
CA VAL A 6 -3.76 11.07 -3.36
C VAL A 6 -4.33 9.66 -3.52
N TYR A 7 -3.71 8.66 -2.88
CA TYR A 7 -4.20 7.28 -2.91
C TYR A 7 -5.56 7.12 -2.22
N ALA A 8 -5.73 7.70 -1.03
CA ALA A 8 -7.00 7.65 -0.31
C ALA A 8 -8.13 8.35 -1.09
N ALA A 9 -7.84 9.47 -1.75
CA ALA A 9 -8.78 10.18 -2.59
C ALA A 9 -9.20 9.35 -3.81
N LEU A 10 -8.26 8.73 -4.52
CA LEU A 10 -8.54 7.85 -5.67
C LEU A 10 -9.41 6.65 -5.27
N MET A 11 -9.07 5.98 -4.16
CA MET A 11 -9.86 4.83 -3.68
C MET A 11 -11.26 5.25 -3.22
N SER A 12 -11.40 6.42 -2.61
CA SER A 12 -12.70 6.93 -2.16
C SER A 12 -13.58 7.38 -3.33
N LEU A 13 -12.97 7.97 -4.37
CA LEU A 13 -13.66 8.33 -5.61
C LEU A 13 -14.14 7.08 -6.35
N LEU A 14 -13.36 5.99 -6.33
CA LEU A 14 -13.78 4.69 -6.84
C LEU A 14 -15.01 4.15 -6.10
N LEU A 15 -15.00 4.19 -4.76
CA LEU A 15 -16.12 3.75 -3.92
C LEU A 15 -17.38 4.60 -4.14
N LEU A 16 -17.21 5.89 -4.41
CA LEU A 16 -18.30 6.80 -4.75
C LEU A 16 -18.91 6.48 -6.12
N ALA A 17 -18.07 6.16 -7.12
CA ALA A 17 -18.52 5.67 -8.43
C ALA A 17 -19.27 4.32 -8.33
N LEU A 18 -18.87 3.48 -7.36
CA LEU A 18 -19.52 2.20 -7.05
C LEU A 18 -20.79 2.32 -6.18
N GLN A 19 -21.28 3.54 -5.92
CA GLN A 19 -22.50 3.81 -5.14
C GLN A 19 -22.47 3.19 -3.72
N CYS A 20 -21.29 3.12 -3.09
CA CYS A 20 -21.16 2.58 -1.74
C CYS A 20 -21.34 3.71 -0.70
N PRO A 21 -22.32 3.62 0.23
CA PRO A 21 -22.63 4.73 1.16
C PRO A 21 -21.51 5.01 2.17
N PHE A 22 -20.62 4.05 2.43
CA PHE A 22 -19.54 4.14 3.43
C PHE A 22 -18.23 4.77 2.90
N TRP A 23 -18.25 5.41 1.73
CA TRP A 23 -17.05 5.93 1.05
C TRP A 23 -16.18 6.86 1.94
N HIS A 24 -16.80 7.67 2.79
CA HIS A 24 -16.12 8.62 3.67
C HIS A 24 -15.34 7.94 4.82
N LEU A 25 -15.84 6.82 5.34
CA LEU A 25 -15.12 6.03 6.35
C LEU A 25 -13.86 5.39 5.75
N PHE A 26 -13.98 4.89 4.52
CA PHE A 26 -12.88 4.29 3.79
C PHE A 26 -11.81 5.30 3.37
N PHE A 27 -12.15 6.57 3.17
CA PHE A 27 -11.16 7.62 2.97
C PHE A 27 -10.22 7.77 4.17
N VAL A 28 -10.79 7.91 5.37
CA VAL A 28 -10.02 8.15 6.60
C VAL A 28 -9.19 6.91 6.97
N THR A 29 -9.75 5.72 6.87
CA THR A 29 -9.01 4.48 7.16
C THR A 29 -7.90 4.26 6.16
N THR A 30 -8.16 4.38 4.85
CA THR A 30 -7.11 4.23 3.83
C THR A 30 -6.02 5.29 3.99
N PHE A 31 -6.37 6.52 4.35
CA PHE A 31 -5.39 7.56 4.62
C PHE A 31 -4.49 7.22 5.81
N LEU A 32 -5.06 6.78 6.93
CA LEU A 32 -4.29 6.39 8.13
C LEU A 32 -3.43 5.16 7.88
N LEU A 33 -4.01 4.09 7.33
CA LEU A 33 -3.29 2.84 7.10
C LEU A 33 -2.14 3.02 6.10
N ASN A 34 -2.32 3.89 5.10
CA ASN A 34 -1.30 4.17 4.10
C ASN A 34 -0.14 5.06 4.60
N TYR A 35 -0.05 5.33 5.91
CA TYR A 35 1.21 5.78 6.52
C TYR A 35 2.27 4.68 6.56
N ILE A 36 1.86 3.40 6.59
CA ILE A 36 2.77 2.27 6.48
C ILE A 36 2.83 1.87 5.00
N PRO A 37 3.94 2.15 4.30
CA PRO A 37 4.06 1.83 2.88
C PRO A 37 3.88 0.32 2.66
N GLU A 38 3.27 -0.04 1.53
CA GLU A 38 2.89 -1.38 1.11
C GLU A 38 1.85 -2.14 1.96
N VAL A 39 2.00 -2.13 3.29
CA VAL A 39 1.09 -2.81 4.23
C VAL A 39 -0.27 -2.11 4.27
N GLY A 40 -0.27 -0.78 4.35
CA GLY A 40 -1.49 0.02 4.41
C GLY A 40 -2.47 -0.26 3.27
N PRO A 41 -2.03 -0.16 2.00
CA PRO A 41 -2.86 -0.48 0.84
C PRO A 41 -3.41 -1.90 0.82
N ILE A 42 -2.64 -2.90 1.30
CA ILE A 42 -3.07 -4.30 1.34
C ILE A 42 -4.20 -4.46 2.34
N VAL A 43 -4.03 -3.92 3.56
CA VAL A 43 -5.03 -4.03 4.62
C VAL A 43 -6.28 -3.22 4.26
N SER A 44 -6.13 -2.04 3.66
CA SER A 44 -7.28 -1.26 3.18
C SER A 44 -8.05 -1.96 2.07
N ALA A 45 -7.34 -2.59 1.11
CA ALA A 45 -7.99 -3.36 0.05
C ALA A 45 -8.75 -4.56 0.62
N LEU A 46 -8.15 -5.27 1.58
CA LEU A 46 -8.79 -6.39 2.26
C LEU A 46 -10.03 -5.97 3.04
N LEU A 47 -10.05 -4.77 3.63
CA LEU A 47 -11.22 -4.21 4.32
C LEU A 47 -12.31 -3.73 3.34
N MET A 48 -11.95 -3.24 2.16
CA MET A 48 -12.91 -2.76 1.16
C MET A 48 -13.69 -3.89 0.48
N VAL A 49 -13.06 -5.04 0.25
CA VAL A 49 -13.71 -6.21 -0.37
C VAL A 49 -14.97 -6.65 0.38
N PRO A 50 -14.94 -6.99 1.69
CA PRO A 50 -16.13 -7.36 2.43
C PRO A 50 -17.12 -6.18 2.53
N ALA A 51 -16.65 -4.93 2.58
CA ALA A 51 -17.54 -3.78 2.64
C ALA A 51 -18.40 -3.60 1.38
N VAL A 52 -17.83 -3.88 0.20
CA VAL A 52 -18.60 -3.87 -1.06
C VAL A 52 -19.51 -5.10 -1.15
N ILE A 53 -19.03 -6.28 -0.72
CA ILE A 53 -19.85 -7.50 -0.71
C ILE A 53 -21.05 -7.34 0.23
N PHE A 54 -20.88 -6.77 1.43
CA PHE A 54 -21.96 -6.57 2.41
C PHE A 54 -22.87 -5.37 2.12
N ASN A 55 -22.71 -4.68 0.98
CA ASN A 55 -23.60 -3.59 0.60
C ASN A 55 -25.01 -4.09 0.22
N GLY A 56 -25.95 -4.01 1.16
CA GLY A 56 -27.33 -4.48 1.00
C GLY A 56 -28.24 -3.63 0.11
N HIS A 57 -27.75 -2.50 -0.42
CA HIS A 57 -28.54 -1.63 -1.31
C HIS A 57 -28.61 -2.11 -2.76
N LEU A 58 -27.75 -3.04 -3.17
CA LEU A 58 -27.61 -3.47 -4.57
C LEU A 58 -28.09 -4.91 -4.77
N THR A 59 -28.56 -5.22 -5.97
CA THR A 59 -28.90 -6.60 -6.37
C THR A 59 -27.65 -7.50 -6.35
N LEU A 60 -27.84 -8.81 -6.17
CA LEU A 60 -26.73 -9.78 -6.06
C LEU A 60 -25.78 -9.72 -7.28
N GLU A 61 -26.32 -9.49 -8.48
CA GLU A 61 -25.55 -9.42 -9.73
C GLU A 61 -24.68 -8.14 -9.78
N GLN A 62 -25.24 -6.99 -9.39
CA GLN A 62 -24.49 -5.73 -9.32
C GLN A 62 -23.40 -5.72 -8.24
N ARG A 63 -23.56 -6.48 -7.15
CA ARG A 63 -22.54 -6.60 -6.11
C ARG A 63 -21.29 -7.32 -6.62
N GLN A 64 -21.47 -8.39 -7.39
CA GLN A 64 -20.36 -9.13 -7.98
C GLN A 64 -19.62 -8.27 -9.00
N TRP A 65 -20.36 -7.57 -9.86
CA TRP A 65 -19.79 -6.65 -10.84
C TRP A 65 -18.99 -5.52 -10.18
N ASN A 66 -19.54 -4.88 -9.14
CA ASN A 66 -18.83 -3.83 -8.40
C ASN A 66 -17.58 -4.36 -7.68
N THR A 67 -17.62 -5.58 -7.14
CA THR A 67 -16.44 -6.18 -6.50
C THR A 67 -15.32 -6.43 -7.53
N LEU A 68 -15.66 -6.92 -8.72
CA LEU A 68 -14.68 -7.11 -9.81
C LEU A 68 -14.06 -5.78 -10.24
N TRP A 69 -14.88 -4.75 -10.43
CA TRP A 69 -14.37 -3.40 -10.75
C TRP A 69 -13.48 -2.84 -9.65
N LEU A 70 -13.82 -3.07 -8.38
CA LEU A 70 -12.98 -2.64 -7.26
C LEU A 70 -11.61 -3.30 -7.29
N VAL A 71 -11.55 -4.61 -7.51
CA VAL A 71 -10.28 -5.34 -7.55
C VAL A 71 -9.42 -4.90 -8.73
N ILE A 72 -10.02 -4.76 -9.92
CA ILE A 72 -9.29 -4.36 -11.14
C ILE A 72 -8.75 -2.94 -10.99
N PHE A 73 -9.60 -1.95 -10.71
CA PHE A 73 -9.17 -0.56 -10.61
C PHE A 73 -8.33 -0.29 -9.37
N GLY A 74 -8.65 -0.93 -8.23
CA GLY A 74 -7.85 -0.81 -7.01
C GLY A 74 -6.43 -1.34 -7.20
N SER A 75 -6.27 -2.45 -7.92
CA SER A 75 -4.96 -2.99 -8.28
C SER A 75 -4.21 -2.05 -9.24
N LEU A 76 -4.89 -1.51 -10.25
CA LEU A 76 -4.30 -0.52 -11.17
C LEU A 76 -3.83 0.74 -10.43
N PHE A 77 -4.65 1.30 -9.54
CA PHE A 77 -4.27 2.46 -8.74
C PHE A 77 -3.11 2.16 -7.80
N LYS A 78 -3.05 0.96 -7.22
CA LYS A 78 -1.89 0.53 -6.43
C LYS A 78 -0.63 0.46 -7.29
N ILE A 79 -0.69 -0.16 -8.48
CA ILE A 79 0.46 -0.26 -9.38
C ILE A 79 0.94 1.12 -9.81
N ILE A 80 0.04 2.02 -10.20
CA ILE A 80 0.41 3.38 -10.61
C ILE A 80 1.02 4.16 -9.42
N THR A 81 0.41 4.07 -8.24
CA THR A 81 0.88 4.81 -7.07
C THR A 81 2.22 4.30 -6.58
N ALA A 82 2.38 2.98 -6.44
CA ALA A 82 3.62 2.36 -5.97
C ALA A 82 4.74 2.43 -7.02
N ASN A 83 4.45 2.17 -8.29
CA ASN A 83 5.49 2.05 -9.31
C ASN A 83 5.89 3.40 -9.93
N ILE A 84 4.97 4.36 -10.02
CA ILE A 84 5.26 5.66 -10.67
C ILE A 84 5.40 6.76 -9.62
N ILE A 85 4.41 6.92 -8.74
CA ILE A 85 4.38 8.06 -7.80
C ILE A 85 5.45 7.89 -6.72
N GLU A 86 5.52 6.72 -6.07
CA GLU A 86 6.53 6.48 -5.03
C GLU A 86 7.94 6.45 -5.60
N VAL A 87 8.19 5.71 -6.70
CA VAL A 87 9.52 5.66 -7.34
C VAL A 87 10.00 7.05 -7.74
N ARG A 88 9.13 7.88 -8.31
CA ARG A 88 9.49 9.24 -8.71
C ARG A 88 9.71 10.15 -7.49
N MET A 89 8.92 10.01 -6.43
CA MET A 89 9.15 10.71 -5.17
C MET A 89 10.48 10.30 -4.52
N TYR A 90 10.83 9.02 -4.54
CA TYR A 90 12.12 8.52 -4.07
C TYR A 90 13.28 9.03 -4.92
N ALA A 91 13.13 9.08 -6.25
CA ALA A 91 14.15 9.62 -7.15
C ALA A 91 14.35 11.14 -6.96
N THR A 92 13.27 11.91 -6.79
CA THR A 92 13.33 13.38 -6.70
C THR A 92 13.70 13.90 -5.31
N ARG A 93 13.33 13.21 -4.21
CA ARG A 93 13.62 13.65 -2.83
C ARG A 93 14.64 12.78 -2.08
N GLY A 94 14.85 11.53 -2.49
CA GLY A 94 15.64 10.54 -1.74
C GLY A 94 17.09 10.35 -2.21
N GLY A 95 17.51 11.01 -3.29
CA GLY A 95 18.76 10.70 -4.01
C GLY A 95 20.07 10.74 -3.21
N GLN A 96 20.12 11.38 -2.04
CA GLN A 96 21.32 11.45 -1.19
C GLN A 96 21.17 10.62 0.10
N PHE A 97 20.00 10.61 0.74
CA PHE A 97 19.81 9.93 2.03
C PHE A 97 19.42 8.46 1.92
N MET A 98 18.81 8.02 0.81
CA MET A 98 18.37 6.62 0.64
C MET A 98 19.47 5.66 0.16
N ARG A 99 20.63 6.15 -0.29
CA ARG A 99 21.78 5.29 -0.66
C ARG A 99 22.21 4.43 0.54
N MET A 100 21.82 3.16 0.54
CA MET A 100 22.29 2.19 1.52
C MET A 100 23.65 1.70 1.03
N HIS A 101 24.65 1.77 1.91
CA HIS A 101 25.96 1.23 1.57
C HIS A 101 25.81 -0.29 1.38
N PRO A 102 26.22 -0.86 0.23
CA PRO A 102 25.97 -2.27 -0.09
C PRO A 102 26.44 -3.23 1.01
N VAL A 103 27.53 -2.88 1.68
CA VAL A 103 28.08 -3.64 2.82
C VAL A 103 27.07 -3.79 3.97
N ILE A 104 26.29 -2.76 4.28
CA ILE A 104 25.30 -2.78 5.38
C ILE A 104 24.16 -3.73 5.02
N LEU A 105 23.72 -3.71 3.76
CA LEU A 105 22.67 -4.59 3.25
C LEU A 105 23.12 -6.07 3.29
N MET A 106 24.37 -6.33 2.87
CA MET A 106 24.97 -7.67 2.93
C MET A 106 25.09 -8.17 4.38
N ALA A 107 25.50 -7.30 5.30
CA ALA A 107 25.62 -7.65 6.72
C ALA A 107 24.26 -8.02 7.36
N LEU A 108 23.19 -7.27 7.07
CA LEU A 108 21.85 -7.59 7.58
C LEU A 108 21.26 -8.82 6.91
N MET A 109 21.50 -9.01 5.60
CA MET A 109 21.10 -10.23 4.90
C MET A 109 21.77 -11.47 5.49
N MET A 110 23.07 -11.42 5.77
CA MET A 110 23.81 -12.51 6.42
C MET A 110 23.30 -12.77 7.85
N LEU A 111 22.97 -11.72 8.61
CA LEU A 111 22.41 -11.86 9.95
C LEU A 111 21.02 -12.53 9.92
N CYS A 112 20.14 -12.09 9.01
CA CYS A 112 18.80 -12.66 8.91
C CYS A 112 18.82 -14.06 8.29
N ASP A 113 19.76 -14.35 7.39
CA ASP A 113 20.01 -15.70 6.87
C ASP A 113 20.45 -16.66 7.99
N ALA A 114 21.34 -16.23 8.88
CA ALA A 114 21.74 -17.04 10.02
C ALA A 114 20.58 -17.32 11.01
N LEU A 115 19.58 -16.44 11.09
CA LEU A 115 18.44 -16.58 12.01
C LEU A 115 17.28 -17.40 11.41
N LEU A 116 16.94 -17.19 10.14
CA LEU A 116 15.73 -17.69 9.49
C LEU A 116 15.99 -18.33 8.10
N GLY A 117 17.25 -18.47 7.70
CA GLY A 117 17.67 -18.96 6.39
C GLY A 117 17.21 -18.04 5.25
N LEU A 118 16.90 -18.66 4.11
CA LEU A 118 16.50 -17.96 2.88
C LEU A 118 15.32 -16.98 3.08
N THR A 119 14.39 -17.32 3.98
CA THR A 119 13.24 -16.44 4.30
C THR A 119 13.66 -15.18 5.04
N GLY A 120 14.71 -15.25 5.85
CA GLY A 120 15.30 -14.10 6.54
C GLY A 120 15.97 -13.12 5.58
N MET A 121 16.58 -13.62 4.49
CA MET A 121 17.17 -12.73 3.47
C MET A 121 16.13 -11.83 2.80
N PHE A 122 14.93 -12.36 2.51
CA PHE A 122 13.82 -11.55 1.97
C PHE A 122 13.26 -10.56 3.00
N MET A 123 13.28 -10.92 4.28
CA MET A 123 12.83 -10.07 5.38
C MET A 123 13.83 -8.94 5.71
N ALA A 124 15.12 -9.14 5.45
CA ALA A 124 16.17 -8.14 5.69
C ALA A 124 15.93 -6.84 4.90
N ILE A 125 15.40 -6.95 3.68
CA ILE A 125 15.12 -5.81 2.80
C ILE A 125 14.08 -4.84 3.40
N PRO A 126 12.85 -5.28 3.77
CA PRO A 126 11.87 -4.41 4.40
C PRO A 126 12.30 -3.95 5.81
N ILE A 127 13.01 -4.77 6.58
CA ILE A 127 13.54 -4.36 7.90
C ILE A 127 14.53 -3.20 7.75
N MET A 128 15.46 -3.30 6.80
CA MET A 128 16.44 -2.25 6.56
C MET A 128 15.79 -0.98 6.01
N ALA A 129 14.81 -1.13 5.11
CA ALA A 129 14.03 -0.01 4.62
C ALA A 129 13.27 0.70 5.76
N ALA A 130 12.66 -0.05 6.67
CA ALA A 130 11.96 0.49 7.84
C ALA A 130 12.91 1.20 8.81
N MET A 131 14.03 0.57 9.18
CA MET A 131 15.05 1.19 10.04
C MET A 131 15.56 2.52 9.46
N LYS A 132 15.83 2.53 8.17
CA LYS A 132 16.34 3.73 7.50
C LYS A 132 15.30 4.82 7.38
N TYR A 133 14.04 4.45 7.15
CA TYR A 133 12.93 5.38 7.19
C TYR A 133 12.82 6.06 8.57
N PHE A 134 12.86 5.30 9.66
CA PHE A 134 12.85 5.86 11.02
C PHE A 134 14.08 6.70 11.38
N MET A 135 15.25 6.43 10.77
CA MET A 135 16.45 7.26 11.00
C MET A 135 16.45 8.58 10.24
N VAL A 136 15.72 8.67 9.11
CA VAL A 136 15.72 9.84 8.23
C VAL A 136 14.46 10.72 8.40
N ALA A 137 13.35 10.12 8.84
CA ALA A 137 12.10 10.80 9.19
C ALA A 137 12.20 11.48 10.56
#